data_AF-A0A4C1TVJ1-F1
#
_entry.id   AF-A0A4C1TVJ1-F1
#
_cell.length_a   1.000
_cell.length_b   1.000
_cell.length_c   1.000
_cell.angle_alpha   90.00
_cell.angle_beta   90.00
_cell.angle_gamma   90.00
#
_symmetry.space_group_name_H-M   'P 1'
#
loop_
_entity.id
_entity.type
_entity.pdbx_description
1 polymer ?
#
loop_
_entity_poly.entity_id
_entity_poly.type
_entity_poly.pdbx_seq_one_letter_code
_entity_poly.pdbx_strand_id
1 'polypeptide(L)'
;MDGCPLDKIPSYPKDCRQRINCLGTLGIEILAHPPYSPDIAPYDFYLFPKIKETLQGKWFTDAEEAVAAYDKGVEATLKCEWTKCFSQ
;
A
#
# COMPACT_ATOMS: atom_id res chain seq x y z
N MET A 1 -23.72 11.27 1.36
CA MET A 1 -22.57 10.83 0.54
C MET A 1 -21.35 11.38 1.22
N ASP A 2 -20.98 10.75 2.33
CA ASP A 2 -19.84 11.18 3.11
C ASP A 2 -18.60 10.75 2.34
N GLY A 3 -17.89 11.75 1.80
CA GLY A 3 -16.73 11.57 0.96
C GLY A 3 -15.68 10.69 1.63
N CYS A 4 -14.99 9.90 0.80
CA CYS A 4 -13.89 9.06 1.24
C CYS A 4 -12.88 9.90 2.05
N PRO A 5 -12.43 9.48 3.23
CA PRO A 5 -11.41 10.22 3.98
C PRO A 5 -10.07 10.36 3.24
N LEU A 6 -9.89 9.61 2.14
CA LEU A 6 -8.67 9.50 1.35
C LEU A 6 -8.36 10.77 0.53
N ASP A 7 -9.37 11.56 0.17
CA ASP A 7 -9.20 12.77 -0.65
C ASP A 7 -8.55 13.94 0.12
N LYS A 8 -8.41 13.82 1.45
CA LYS A 8 -7.77 14.83 2.31
C LYS A 8 -6.31 14.55 2.64
N ILE A 9 -5.71 13.48 2.11
CA ILE A 9 -4.30 13.18 2.38
C ILE A 9 -3.44 14.17 1.58
N PRO A 10 -2.66 15.03 2.24
CA PRO A 10 -1.76 15.94 1.53
C PRO A 10 -0.80 15.12 0.67
N SER A 11 -0.56 15.59 -0.56
CA SER A 11 0.59 15.17 -1.39
C SER A 11 1.80 14.90 -0.48
N TYR A 12 2.31 13.66 -0.50
CA TYR A 12 3.33 13.11 0.40
C TYR A 12 4.13 14.21 1.12
N PRO A 13 3.92 14.43 2.43
CA PRO A 13 4.54 15.56 3.12
C PRO A 13 6.06 15.41 3.04
N LYS A 14 6.73 16.45 2.53
CA LYS A 14 8.17 16.45 2.25
C LYS A 14 9.02 16.47 3.53
N ASP A 15 8.40 16.64 4.69
CA ASP A 15 9.00 16.59 6.02
C ASP A 15 8.31 15.54 6.89
N CYS A 16 9.11 14.62 7.46
CA CYS A 16 8.67 13.55 8.35
C CYS A 16 7.86 14.06 9.56
N ARG A 17 8.13 15.29 10.02
CA ARG A 17 7.44 15.88 11.19
C ARG A 17 5.98 16.23 10.90
N GLN A 18 5.69 16.68 9.67
CA GLN A 18 4.32 16.98 9.26
C GLN A 18 3.48 15.71 9.14
N ARG A 19 4.08 14.58 8.74
CA ARG A 19 3.37 13.30 8.61
C ARG A 19 2.75 12.81 9.92
N ILE A 20 3.49 12.86 11.03
CA ILE A 20 3.03 12.40 12.35
C ILE A 20 1.83 13.22 12.83
N ASN A 21 1.88 14.55 12.67
CA ASN A 21 0.81 15.44 13.07
C ASN A 21 -0.48 15.17 12.28
N CYS A 22 -0.39 14.94 10.97
CA CYS A 22 -1.54 14.59 10.15
C CYS A 22 -2.18 13.27 10.60
N LEU A 23 -1.40 12.24 10.92
CA LEU A 23 -1.92 10.96 11.42
C LEU A 23 -2.70 11.12 12.73
N GLY A 24 -2.22 11.98 13.63
CA GLY A 24 -2.93 12.34 14.85
C GLY A 24 -4.29 13.02 14.58
N THR A 25 -4.37 13.89 13.58
CA THR A 25 -5.65 14.52 13.18
C THR A 25 -6.65 13.55 12.53
N LEU A 26 -6.17 12.44 11.95
CA LEU A 26 -7.00 11.36 11.41
C LEU A 26 -7.40 10.32 12.48
N GLY A 27 -6.93 10.47 13.72
CA GLY A 27 -7.19 9.52 14.80
C GLY A 27 -6.49 8.17 14.63
N ILE A 28 -5.43 8.11 13.81
CA ILE A 28 -4.66 6.90 13.58
C ILE A 28 -3.61 6.76 14.69
N GLU A 29 -3.69 5.68 15.45
CA GLU A 29 -2.69 5.37 16.48
C GLU A 29 -1.38 4.91 15.84
N ILE A 30 -0.29 5.64 16.12
CA ILE A 30 1.04 5.33 15.58
C ILE A 30 1.71 4.35 16.53
N LEU A 31 1.89 3.11 16.09
CA LEU A 31 2.72 2.15 16.80
C LEU A 31 4.19 2.55 16.66
N ALA A 32 4.92 2.58 17.77
CA ALA A 32 6.34 2.87 17.77
C ALA A 32 7.09 1.81 16.95
N HIS A 33 7.73 2.25 15.87
CA HIS A 33 8.46 1.40 14.95
C HIS A 33 9.92 1.84 14.89
N PRO A 34 10.90 0.92 14.93
CA PRO A 34 12.30 1.30 14.85
C PRO A 34 12.63 1.95 13.49
N PRO A 35 13.56 2.91 13.43
CA PRO A 35 14.00 3.45 12.14
C PRO A 35 14.55 2.31 11.26
N TYR A 36 13.95 2.12 10.07
CA TYR A 36 14.37 1.13 9.08
C TYR A 36 14.46 -0.32 9.59
N SER A 37 13.43 -0.83 10.28
CA SER A 37 13.34 -2.28 10.53
C SER A 37 13.15 -3.05 9.21
N PRO A 38 14.04 -4.00 8.89
CA PRO A 38 13.93 -4.84 7.69
C PRO A 38 12.75 -5.83 7.70
N ASP A 39 12.02 -5.94 8.82
CA ASP A 39 11.06 -7.03 9.04
C ASP A 39 9.57 -6.63 8.79
N ILE A 40 9.24 -5.36 8.47
CA ILE A 40 7.95 -4.80 8.94
C ILE A 40 7.05 -4.17 7.84
N ALA A 41 7.26 -4.51 6.58
CA ALA A 41 6.27 -4.19 5.55
C ALA A 41 5.82 -5.47 4.84
N PRO A 42 4.76 -6.14 5.36
CA PRO A 42 4.05 -7.21 4.64
C PRO A 42 3.75 -6.83 3.19
N TYR A 43 3.51 -5.54 2.94
CA TYR A 43 3.34 -4.99 1.61
C TYR A 43 4.60 -5.10 0.73
N ASP A 44 5.75 -4.63 1.24
CA ASP A 44 6.99 -4.52 0.45
C ASP A 44 7.63 -5.88 0.15
N PHE A 45 7.59 -6.81 1.10
CA PHE A 45 8.27 -8.10 0.97
C PHE A 45 7.39 -9.24 0.44
N TYR A 46 6.06 -9.12 0.58
CA TYR A 46 5.16 -10.22 0.25
C TYR A 46 4.14 -9.84 -0.82
N LEU A 47 3.50 -8.67 -0.69
CA LEU A 47 2.43 -8.29 -1.62
C LEU A 47 2.97 -7.76 -2.96
N PHE A 48 3.90 -6.80 -2.96
CA PHE A 48 4.42 -6.22 -4.20
C PHE A 48 5.16 -7.21 -5.10
N PRO A 49 5.99 -8.14 -4.56
CA PRO A 49 6.60 -9.17 -5.40
C PRO A 49 5.57 -10.05 -6.11
N LYS A 50 4.52 -10.49 -5.41
CA LYS A 50 3.46 -11.34 -5.99
C LYS A 50 2.66 -10.62 -7.07
N ILE A 51 2.26 -9.36 -6.82
CA ILE A 51 1.56 -8.58 -7.85
C ILE A 51 2.49 -8.40 -9.06
N LYS A 52 3.77 -8.10 -8.83
CA LYS A 52 4.76 -7.96 -9.89
C LYS A 52 4.94 -9.24 -10.71
N GLU A 53 4.91 -10.43 -10.09
CA GLU A 53 4.91 -11.71 -10.80
C GLU A 53 3.70 -11.83 -11.76
N THR A 54 2.50 -11.43 -11.31
CA THR A 54 1.30 -11.48 -12.18
C THR A 54 1.35 -10.50 -13.35
N LEU A 55 2.15 -9.44 -13.24
CA LEU A 55 2.35 -8.41 -14.25
C LEU A 55 3.61 -8.67 -15.11
N GLN A 56 4.46 -9.61 -14.70
CA GLN A 56 5.73 -9.88 -15.36
C GLN A 56 5.51 -10.36 -16.79
N GLY A 57 6.27 -9.79 -17.73
CA GLY A 57 6.22 -10.17 -19.15
C GLY A 57 5.03 -9.60 -19.93
N LYS A 58 4.17 -8.80 -19.30
CA LYS A 58 3.10 -8.06 -19.99
C LYS A 58 3.63 -6.70 -20.44
N TRP A 59 3.26 -6.32 -21.66
CA TRP A 59 3.49 -4.99 -22.21
C TRP A 59 2.17 -4.25 -22.16
N PHE A 60 2.18 -3.05 -21.61
CA PHE A 60 1.01 -2.18 -21.57
C PHE A 60 1.22 -1.05 -22.56
N THR A 61 0.18 -0.74 -23.31
CA THR A 61 0.22 0.28 -24.37
C THR A 61 -0.09 1.66 -23.79
N ASP A 62 -0.88 1.69 -22.71
CA ASP A 62 -1.31 2.90 -22.01
C ASP A 62 -1.29 2.70 -20.49
N ALA A 63 -1.25 3.81 -19.75
CA ALA A 63 -1.29 3.82 -18.28
C ALA A 63 -2.59 3.24 -17.71
N GLU A 64 -3.73 3.47 -18.34
CA GLU A 64 -5.03 2.96 -17.91
C GLU A 64 -5.08 1.43 -17.96
N GLU A 65 -4.45 0.85 -18.98
CA GLU A 65 -4.30 -0.60 -19.14
C GLU A 65 -3.41 -1.18 -18.03
N ALA A 66 -2.30 -0.51 -17.71
CA ALA A 66 -1.40 -0.91 -16.64
C ALA A 66 -2.07 -0.85 -15.26
N VAL A 67 -2.85 0.22 -14.99
CA VAL A 67 -3.61 0.38 -13.74
C VAL A 67 -4.66 -0.71 -13.61
N ALA A 68 -5.45 -0.97 -14.65
CA ALA A 68 -6.48 -2.01 -14.62
C ALA A 68 -5.88 -3.42 -14.40
N ALA A 69 -4.71 -3.69 -15.01
CA ALA A 69 -4.00 -4.94 -14.80
C ALA A 69 -3.46 -5.07 -13.37
N TYR A 70 -2.96 -3.97 -12.80
CA TYR A 70 -2.50 -3.90 -11.42
C TYR A 70 -3.65 -4.14 -10.44
N ASP A 71 -4.78 -3.45 -10.59
CA ASP A 71 -5.97 -3.63 -9.75
C ASP A 71 -6.45 -5.08 -9.78
N LYS A 72 -6.48 -5.70 -10.96
CA LYS A 72 -6.80 -7.12 -11.09
C LYS A 72 -5.81 -8.01 -10.35
N GLY A 73 -4.51 -7.70 -10.41
CA GLY A 73 -3.47 -8.43 -9.69
C GLY A 73 -3.59 -8.29 -8.16
N VAL A 74 -3.91 -7.09 -7.70
CA VAL A 74 -4.18 -6.78 -6.28
C VAL A 74 -5.36 -7.62 -5.77
N GLU A 75 -6.51 -7.57 -6.45
CA GLU A 75 -7.72 -8.33 -6.07
C GLU A 75 -7.49 -9.85 -6.07
N ALA A 76 -6.74 -10.36 -7.04
CA ALA A 76 -6.40 -11.78 -7.12
C ALA A 76 -5.49 -12.26 -5.97
N THR A 77 -4.60 -11.39 -5.48
CA THR A 77 -3.58 -11.76 -4.50
C THR A 77 -4.08 -11.55 -3.05
N LEU A 78 -4.82 -10.48 -2.80
CA LEU A 78 -5.18 -10.07 -1.43
C LEU A 78 -6.17 -11.02 -0.74
N LYS A 79 -7.10 -11.63 -1.48
CA LYS A 79 -8.20 -12.38 -0.85
C LYS A 79 -7.75 -13.67 -0.15
N CYS A 80 -6.69 -14.33 -0.62
CA CYS A 80 -6.24 -15.62 -0.10
C CYS A 80 -4.89 -15.57 0.64
N GLU A 81 -4.07 -14.55 0.34
CA GLU A 81 -2.70 -14.50 0.83
C GLU A 81 -2.52 -13.53 2.01
N TRP A 82 -3.41 -12.54 2.17
CA TRP A 82 -3.33 -11.57 3.26
C TRP A 82 -3.42 -12.23 4.65
N THR A 83 -4.29 -13.23 4.79
CA THR A 83 -4.47 -13.98 6.03
C THR A 83 -3.24 -14.82 6.41
N LYS A 84 -2.38 -15.15 5.44
CA LYS A 84 -1.13 -15.90 5.67
C LYS A 84 0.03 -15.00 6.11
N CYS A 85 -0.04 -13.70 5.82
CA CYS A 85 1.07 -12.79 6.03
C CYS A 85 1.19 -12.30 7.49
N PHE A 86 0.09 -12.32 8.25
CA PHE A 86 0.03 -11.90 9.66
C PHE A 86 -0.09 -13.08 10.65
N SER A 87 -0.11 -14.31 10.14
CA SER A 87 -0.19 -15.53 10.95
C SER A 87 1.18 -16.16 11.24
N GLN A 88 2.27 -15.46 10.96
CA GLN A 88 3.64 -15.95 11.13
C GLN A 88 4.16 -15.69 12.54
#